data_AF-A0A937P3U8-F1
#
_entry.id   AF-A0A937P3U8-F1
#
_cell.length_a   1.000
_cell.length_b   1.000
_cell.length_c   1.000
_cell.angle_alpha   90.00
_cell.angle_beta   90.00
_cell.angle_gamma   90.00
#
_symmetry.space_group_name_H-M   'P 1'
#
loop_
_entity.id
_entity.type
_entity.pdbx_description
1 polymer ?
#
loop_
_entity_poly.entity_id
_entity_poly.type
_entity_poly.pdbx_seq_one_letter_code
_entity_poly.pdbx_strand_id
1 'polypeptide(L)'
;MENNQNDQLIDWIRNRYFGKYRGTVTDNDDPTSRGRIQVRVPAVLGDLESWAMPCVPYAGDAIGSYLIPAQGSGVWVEFEAGDPSYPVWSGCFWADDEPPENHEGTSATPSLKIIRSESGLMVTMDDDGQEITISDENGSNIMKIEVQQGKIFIQGNIKVVVEAPQIELVENATHPVVFGDELMNYLTQLVTLYNSHLHPGEMALGVFPVAPAPPVPPFTPLTPSLISTKVKSG
;
A
#
# COMPACT_ATOMS: atom_id res chain seq x y z
N MET A 1 -55.92 11.74 35.94
CA MET A 1 -54.56 12.16 35.56
C MET A 1 -53.64 10.96 35.28
N GLU A 2 -53.94 9.74 35.75
CA GLU A 2 -53.17 8.51 35.44
C GLU A 2 -53.22 8.04 33.97
N ASN A 3 -54.34 8.22 33.26
CA ASN A 3 -54.45 7.73 31.87
C ASN A 3 -53.44 8.37 30.90
N ASN A 4 -53.05 9.64 31.12
CA ASN A 4 -52.12 10.34 30.23
C ASN A 4 -50.67 9.82 30.34
N GLN A 5 -50.25 9.38 31.53
CA GLN A 5 -48.90 8.83 31.72
C GLN A 5 -48.75 7.43 31.10
N ASN A 6 -49.80 6.60 31.18
CA ASN A 6 -49.80 5.29 30.56
C ASN A 6 -49.83 5.40 29.03
N ASP A 7 -50.62 6.31 28.47
CA ASP A 7 -50.66 6.52 27.02
C ASP A 7 -49.32 7.05 26.49
N GLN A 8 -48.70 7.99 27.20
CA GLN A 8 -47.34 8.48 26.88
C GLN A 8 -46.28 7.37 26.96
N LEU A 9 -46.36 6.51 27.97
CA LEU A 9 -45.45 5.37 28.10
C LEU A 9 -45.63 4.36 26.96
N ILE A 10 -46.87 4.06 26.59
CA ILE A 10 -47.17 3.12 25.50
C ILE A 10 -46.74 3.68 24.15
N ASP A 11 -46.94 4.98 23.90
CA ASP A 11 -46.46 5.65 22.69
C ASP A 11 -44.92 5.65 22.64
N TRP A 12 -44.26 5.93 23.77
CA TRP A 12 -42.82 5.87 23.89
C TRP A 12 -42.26 4.47 23.61
N ILE A 13 -42.89 3.41 24.11
CA ILE A 13 -42.46 2.03 23.85
C ILE A 13 -42.67 1.64 22.37
N ARG A 14 -43.75 2.11 21.75
CA ARG A 14 -44.11 1.73 20.36
C ARG A 14 -43.29 2.44 19.29
N ASN A 15 -42.84 3.66 19.57
CA ASN A 15 -42.17 4.51 18.57
C ASN A 15 -40.63 4.51 18.71
N ARG A 16 -40.08 3.69 19.61
CA ARG A 16 -38.63 3.60 19.83
C ARG A 16 -38.06 2.28 19.32
N TYR A 17 -36.94 2.38 18.62
CA TYR A 17 -36.30 1.29 17.89
C TYR A 17 -34.88 1.07 18.42
N PHE A 18 -34.74 0.26 19.47
CA PHE A 18 -33.46 0.02 20.15
C PHE A 18 -32.60 -1.10 19.53
N GLY A 19 -33.07 -1.74 18.45
CA GLY A 19 -32.36 -2.81 17.76
C GLY A 19 -31.37 -2.32 16.70
N LYS A 20 -30.66 -3.28 16.08
CA LYS A 20 -29.90 -3.07 14.84
C LYS A 20 -30.76 -3.48 13.65
N TYR A 21 -30.78 -2.66 12.61
CA TYR A 21 -31.59 -2.87 11.41
C TYR A 21 -30.68 -2.89 10.18
N ARG A 22 -31.01 -3.74 9.21
CA ARG A 22 -30.27 -3.77 7.94
C ARG A 22 -30.66 -2.55 7.11
N GLY A 23 -29.66 -1.81 6.67
CA GLY A 23 -29.78 -0.73 5.71
C GLY A 23 -28.93 -0.97 4.48
N THR A 24 -29.25 -0.24 3.42
CA THR A 24 -28.44 -0.16 2.20
C THR A 24 -28.01 1.29 2.00
N VAL A 25 -26.75 1.50 1.67
CA VAL A 25 -26.23 2.84 1.33
C VAL A 25 -26.82 3.29 0.01
N THR A 26 -27.46 4.46 0.00
CA THR A 26 -28.04 5.08 -1.21
C THR A 26 -27.20 6.25 -1.71
N ASP A 27 -26.46 6.92 -0.81
CA ASP A 27 -25.51 7.98 -1.15
C ASP A 27 -24.41 8.05 -0.07
N ASN A 28 -23.20 8.44 -0.45
CA ASN A 28 -22.07 8.65 0.45
C ASN A 28 -21.36 10.00 0.25
N ASP A 29 -21.89 10.89 -0.61
CA ASP A 29 -21.40 12.25 -0.79
C ASP A 29 -21.95 13.19 0.30
N ASP A 30 -21.39 13.10 1.51
CA ASP A 30 -21.85 13.87 2.67
C ASP A 30 -21.56 15.38 2.52
N PRO A 31 -22.59 16.25 2.40
CA PRO A 31 -22.39 17.69 2.25
C PRO A 31 -21.79 18.37 3.48
N THR A 32 -21.69 17.67 4.62
CA THR A 32 -21.07 18.17 5.85
C THR A 32 -19.66 17.65 6.08
N SER A 33 -19.18 16.72 5.24
CA SER A 33 -17.86 16.09 5.35
C SER A 33 -17.60 15.47 6.73
N ARG A 34 -18.63 14.89 7.35
CA ARG A 34 -18.58 14.23 8.67
C ARG A 34 -18.55 12.70 8.56
N GLY A 35 -18.52 12.15 7.34
CA GLY A 35 -18.60 10.71 7.10
C GLY A 35 -20.02 10.14 7.27
N ARG A 36 -21.05 10.97 7.07
CA ARG A 36 -22.43 10.48 7.01
C ARG A 36 -22.67 9.72 5.71
N ILE A 37 -23.62 8.81 5.76
CA ILE A 37 -24.13 8.12 4.57
C ILE A 37 -25.65 8.25 4.54
N GLN A 38 -26.21 8.38 3.35
CA GLN A 38 -27.64 8.24 3.16
C GLN A 38 -27.98 6.76 3.11
N VAL A 39 -28.95 6.36 3.93
CA VAL A 39 -29.35 4.95 4.07
C VAL A 39 -30.83 4.77 3.86
N ARG A 40 -31.18 3.65 3.24
CA ARG A 40 -32.55 3.12 3.20
C ARG A 40 -32.68 1.98 4.20
N VAL A 41 -33.63 2.07 5.13
CA VAL A 41 -33.86 1.07 6.20
C VAL A 41 -35.32 0.59 6.15
N PRO A 42 -35.66 -0.39 5.30
CA PRO A 42 -37.06 -0.79 5.05
C PRO A 42 -37.83 -1.22 6.30
N ALA A 43 -37.15 -1.84 7.27
CA ALA A 43 -37.77 -2.36 8.48
C ALA A 43 -38.30 -1.27 9.45
N VAL A 44 -37.82 -0.03 9.34
CA VAL A 44 -38.16 1.07 10.26
C VAL A 44 -38.68 2.29 9.51
N LEU A 45 -38.02 2.67 8.41
CA LEU A 45 -38.30 3.89 7.65
C LEU A 45 -39.10 3.63 6.36
N GLY A 46 -39.33 2.36 5.99
CA GLY A 46 -39.92 2.01 4.71
C GLY A 46 -39.05 2.51 3.54
N ASP A 47 -39.64 3.31 2.65
CA ASP A 47 -38.95 3.90 1.50
C ASP A 47 -38.26 5.23 1.82
N LEU A 48 -38.38 5.75 3.05
CA LEU A 48 -37.72 6.99 3.43
C LEU A 48 -36.21 6.76 3.61
N GLU A 49 -35.44 7.62 2.94
CA GLU A 49 -33.99 7.68 3.08
C GLU A 49 -33.60 8.78 4.07
N SER A 50 -32.56 8.54 4.86
CA SER A 50 -32.07 9.50 5.85
C SER A 50 -30.55 9.44 6.00
N TRP A 51 -29.94 10.57 6.38
CA TRP A 51 -28.51 10.68 6.63
C TRP A 51 -28.17 10.11 8.00
N ALA A 52 -27.43 9.01 8.03
CA ALA A 52 -26.96 8.36 9.24
C ALA A 52 -25.60 8.88 9.70
N MET A 53 -25.44 9.10 11.01
CA MET A 53 -24.18 9.47 11.65
C MET A 53 -23.24 8.27 11.77
N PRO A 54 -21.92 8.40 11.52
CA PRO A 54 -20.98 7.31 11.71
C PRO A 54 -20.77 6.93 13.19
N CYS A 55 -20.79 5.62 13.45
CA CYS A 55 -20.23 4.99 14.64
C CYS A 55 -18.98 4.19 14.24
N VAL A 56 -17.87 4.90 14.05
CA VAL A 56 -16.57 4.33 13.65
C VAL A 56 -15.72 3.94 14.86
N PRO A 57 -14.80 2.97 14.73
CA PRO A 57 -13.99 2.48 15.86
C PRO A 57 -13.05 3.55 16.45
N TYR A 58 -12.68 4.56 15.67
CA TYR A 58 -11.80 5.64 16.10
C TYR A 58 -12.12 6.93 15.33
N ALA A 59 -12.38 8.02 16.04
CA ALA A 59 -12.59 9.35 15.47
C ALA A 59 -12.19 10.44 16.48
N GLY A 60 -11.66 11.55 15.98
CA GLY A 60 -11.28 12.74 16.74
C GLY A 60 -10.87 13.88 15.81
N ASP A 61 -10.38 14.98 16.38
CA ASP A 61 -9.88 16.10 15.58
C ASP A 61 -8.64 15.69 14.78
N ALA A 62 -8.74 15.70 13.44
CA ALA A 62 -7.72 15.28 12.49
C ALA A 62 -7.14 13.85 12.68
N ILE A 63 -7.86 12.96 13.36
CA ILE A 63 -7.46 11.58 13.64
C ILE A 63 -8.66 10.64 13.50
N GLY A 64 -8.45 9.39 13.10
CA GLY A 64 -9.53 8.41 13.04
C GLY A 64 -9.38 7.35 11.96
N SER A 65 -10.40 6.50 11.88
CA SER A 65 -10.62 5.54 10.80
C SER A 65 -11.68 6.09 9.86
N TYR A 66 -11.25 6.63 8.71
CA TYR A 66 -12.14 7.17 7.69
C TYR A 66 -12.33 6.14 6.57
N LEU A 67 -13.26 5.20 6.79
CA LEU A 67 -13.60 4.12 5.86
C LEU A 67 -15.11 4.18 5.60
N ILE A 68 -15.50 5.00 4.62
CA ILE A 68 -16.90 5.25 4.29
C ILE A 68 -17.37 4.20 3.29
N PRO A 69 -18.45 3.45 3.57
CA PRO A 69 -18.94 2.43 2.65
C PRO A 69 -19.40 3.02 1.31
N ALA A 70 -19.19 2.28 0.22
CA ALA A 70 -19.68 2.65 -1.10
C ALA A 70 -21.21 2.55 -1.21
N GLN A 71 -21.78 3.27 -2.17
CA GLN A 71 -23.19 3.11 -2.56
C GLN A 71 -23.51 1.64 -2.86
N GLY A 72 -24.65 1.16 -2.37
CA GLY A 72 -25.06 -0.24 -2.49
C GLY A 72 -24.61 -1.15 -1.35
N SER A 73 -23.65 -0.71 -0.51
CA SER A 73 -23.15 -1.54 0.61
C SER A 73 -24.24 -1.84 1.65
N GLY A 74 -24.16 -3.03 2.24
CA GLY A 74 -24.97 -3.42 3.40
C GLY A 74 -24.40 -2.83 4.70
N VAL A 75 -25.22 -2.09 5.44
CA VAL A 75 -24.82 -1.45 6.71
C VAL A 75 -25.78 -1.77 7.84
N TRP A 76 -25.27 -1.87 9.07
CA TRP A 76 -26.13 -1.91 10.25
C TRP A 76 -26.49 -0.48 10.65
N VAL A 77 -27.78 -0.25 10.86
CA VAL A 77 -28.34 1.03 11.28
C VAL A 77 -28.99 0.89 12.65
N GLU A 78 -28.68 1.85 13.51
CA GLU A 78 -29.23 2.07 14.83
C GLU A 78 -29.82 3.49 14.89
N PHE A 79 -30.44 3.84 16.01
CA PHE A 79 -31.10 5.12 16.19
C PHE A 79 -30.73 5.70 17.55
N GLU A 80 -30.33 6.98 17.60
CA GLU A 80 -29.94 7.62 18.87
C GLU A 80 -31.10 7.57 19.86
N ALA A 81 -30.89 6.93 21.01
CA ALA A 81 -31.93 6.63 21.99
C ALA A 81 -33.18 5.94 21.40
N GLY A 82 -33.06 5.26 20.26
CA GLY A 82 -34.16 4.62 19.56
C GLY A 82 -35.04 5.55 18.72
N ASP A 83 -34.67 6.82 18.51
CA ASP A 83 -35.45 7.78 17.71
C ASP A 83 -35.13 7.66 16.20
N PRO A 84 -36.09 7.24 15.35
CA PRO A 84 -35.90 7.11 13.91
C PRO A 84 -35.38 8.36 13.19
N SER A 85 -35.55 9.54 13.78
CA SER A 85 -35.09 10.82 13.23
C SER A 85 -33.56 10.99 13.31
N TYR A 86 -32.89 10.18 14.13
CA TYR A 86 -31.45 10.26 14.37
C TYR A 86 -30.77 8.92 14.07
N PRO A 87 -30.69 8.50 12.80
CA PRO A 87 -30.03 7.25 12.44
C PRO A 87 -28.51 7.34 12.64
N VAL A 88 -27.93 6.20 13.03
CA VAL A 88 -26.50 5.97 13.22
C VAL A 88 -26.13 4.71 12.46
N TRP A 89 -25.06 4.73 11.68
CA TRP A 89 -24.56 3.51 11.02
C TRP A 89 -23.37 2.94 11.78
N SER A 90 -23.34 1.62 11.97
CA SER A 90 -22.36 0.92 12.79
C SER A 90 -21.84 -0.34 12.09
N GLY A 91 -20.87 -0.14 11.20
CA GLY A 91 -20.22 -1.21 10.44
C GLY A 91 -21.08 -1.76 9.30
N CYS A 92 -20.48 -2.71 8.59
CA CYS A 92 -21.02 -3.29 7.36
C CYS A 92 -21.24 -4.80 7.52
N PHE A 93 -21.98 -5.38 6.58
CA PHE A 93 -22.07 -6.81 6.40
C PHE A 93 -21.94 -7.17 4.93
N TRP A 94 -21.42 -8.36 4.66
CA TRP A 94 -21.36 -8.93 3.32
C TRP A 94 -22.69 -9.60 2.98
N ALA A 95 -23.16 -9.40 1.74
CA ALA A 95 -24.12 -10.27 1.09
C ALA A 95 -23.43 -11.52 0.52
N ASP A 96 -24.19 -12.33 -0.21
CA ASP A 96 -23.66 -13.50 -0.89
C ASP A 96 -22.58 -13.07 -1.91
N ASP A 97 -21.44 -13.78 -1.89
CA ASP A 97 -20.31 -13.55 -2.79
C ASP A 97 -19.63 -12.16 -2.71
N GLU A 98 -19.89 -11.39 -1.64
CA GLU A 98 -19.23 -10.10 -1.37
C GLU A 98 -17.94 -10.12 -0.51
N PRO A 99 -17.56 -11.19 0.22
CA PRO A 99 -16.30 -11.20 0.94
C PRO A 99 -15.10 -10.87 0.03
N PRO A 100 -14.13 -10.08 0.51
CA PRO A 100 -13.02 -9.64 -0.34
C PRO A 100 -12.13 -10.81 -0.74
N GLU A 101 -11.56 -10.70 -1.93
CA GLU A 101 -10.51 -11.59 -2.43
C GLU A 101 -9.16 -10.88 -2.42
N ASN A 102 -8.07 -11.65 -2.31
CA ASN A 102 -6.73 -11.12 -2.47
C ASN A 102 -6.42 -10.88 -3.97
N HIS A 103 -5.21 -10.40 -4.28
CA HIS A 103 -4.75 -10.15 -5.65
C HIS A 103 -4.65 -11.41 -6.53
N GLU A 104 -4.75 -12.60 -5.93
CA GLU A 104 -4.73 -13.90 -6.62
C GLU A 104 -6.14 -14.45 -6.85
N GLY A 105 -7.19 -13.72 -6.45
CA GLY A 105 -8.58 -14.19 -6.53
C GLY A 105 -8.96 -15.21 -5.44
N THR A 106 -8.20 -15.27 -4.34
CA THR A 106 -8.52 -16.12 -3.20
C THR A 106 -9.38 -15.34 -2.20
N SER A 107 -10.59 -15.81 -1.94
CA SER A 107 -11.51 -15.20 -0.98
C SER A 107 -10.97 -15.26 0.45
N ALA A 108 -11.31 -14.27 1.26
CA ALA A 108 -10.94 -14.20 2.68
C ALA A 108 -11.39 -15.46 3.45
N THR A 109 -10.53 -15.91 4.36
CA THR A 109 -10.76 -17.07 5.22
C THR A 109 -10.36 -16.72 6.67
N PRO A 110 -10.64 -17.57 7.66
CA PRO A 110 -10.13 -17.34 9.01
C PRO A 110 -8.59 -17.24 9.10
N SER A 111 -7.83 -17.84 8.18
CA SER A 111 -6.37 -17.70 8.10
C SER A 111 -5.94 -16.52 7.21
N LEU A 112 -6.72 -16.16 6.19
CA LEU A 112 -6.45 -15.07 5.25
C LEU A 112 -7.31 -13.82 5.54
N LYS A 113 -6.71 -12.82 6.20
CA LYS A 113 -7.35 -11.53 6.51
C LYS A 113 -7.06 -10.53 5.42
N ILE A 114 -8.09 -9.83 4.95
CA ILE A 114 -7.98 -8.91 3.83
C ILE A 114 -8.70 -7.60 4.17
N ILE A 115 -7.99 -6.49 4.01
CA ILE A 115 -8.57 -5.15 3.91
C ILE A 115 -8.44 -4.75 2.44
N ARG A 116 -9.55 -4.56 1.74
CA ARG A 116 -9.59 -4.23 0.31
C ARG A 116 -10.51 -3.04 0.05
N SER A 117 -10.04 -2.05 -0.73
CA SER A 117 -10.86 -0.96 -1.24
C SER A 117 -11.60 -1.36 -2.51
N GLU A 118 -12.56 -0.52 -2.93
CA GLU A 118 -13.35 -0.70 -4.16
C GLU A 118 -12.48 -0.74 -5.42
N SER A 119 -11.36 -0.01 -5.41
CA SER A 119 -10.36 -0.01 -6.48
C SER A 119 -9.37 -1.17 -6.41
N GLY A 120 -9.54 -2.10 -5.46
CA GLY A 120 -8.68 -3.26 -5.28
C GLY A 120 -7.34 -2.97 -4.60
N LEU A 121 -7.15 -1.81 -3.97
CA LEU A 121 -5.99 -1.60 -3.10
C LEU A 121 -6.17 -2.42 -1.84
N MET A 122 -5.15 -3.17 -1.44
CA MET A 122 -5.32 -4.12 -0.36
C MET A 122 -4.12 -4.29 0.56
N VAL A 123 -4.44 -4.65 1.80
CA VAL A 123 -3.51 -5.16 2.82
C VAL A 123 -4.01 -6.52 3.24
N THR A 124 -3.15 -7.53 3.13
CA THR A 124 -3.46 -8.93 3.36
C THR A 124 -2.52 -9.52 4.41
N MET A 125 -3.06 -10.34 5.30
CA MET A 125 -2.30 -11.15 6.26
C MET A 125 -2.71 -12.61 6.10
N ASP A 126 -1.77 -13.45 5.71
CA ASP A 126 -1.92 -14.90 5.58
C ASP A 126 -1.18 -15.59 6.73
N ASP A 127 -1.94 -16.16 7.67
CA ASP A 127 -1.37 -16.88 8.81
C ASP A 127 -0.78 -18.24 8.43
N ASP A 128 -1.33 -18.91 7.39
CA ASP A 128 -0.88 -20.23 6.95
C ASP A 128 0.44 -20.10 6.16
N GLY A 129 0.50 -19.13 5.24
CA GLY A 129 1.71 -18.75 4.53
C GLY A 129 2.72 -18.00 5.40
N GLN A 130 2.28 -17.41 6.52
CA GLN A 130 3.01 -16.41 7.30
C GLN A 130 3.54 -15.28 6.41
N GLU A 131 2.62 -14.66 5.67
CA GLU A 131 2.90 -13.58 4.73
C GLU A 131 2.07 -12.33 5.08
N ILE A 132 2.70 -11.16 5.03
CA ILE A 132 1.99 -9.87 5.04
C ILE A 132 2.22 -9.21 3.68
N THR A 133 1.14 -8.84 3.00
CA THR A 133 1.18 -8.31 1.64
C THR A 133 0.41 -7.01 1.52
N ILE A 134 1.02 -6.00 0.90
CA ILE A 134 0.38 -4.76 0.46
C ILE A 134 0.44 -4.74 -1.06
N SER A 135 -0.71 -4.68 -1.73
CA SER A 135 -0.76 -4.78 -3.19
C SER A 135 -1.85 -3.93 -3.83
N ASP A 136 -1.70 -3.70 -5.13
CA ASP A 136 -2.82 -3.34 -5.99
C ASP A 136 -3.67 -4.57 -6.36
N GLU A 137 -4.75 -4.33 -7.12
CA GLU A 137 -5.71 -5.36 -7.51
C GLU A 137 -5.07 -6.55 -8.21
N ASN A 138 -4.06 -6.30 -9.04
CA ASN A 138 -3.46 -7.28 -9.94
C ASN A 138 -2.11 -7.83 -9.43
N GLY A 139 -1.66 -7.43 -8.24
CA GLY A 139 -0.34 -7.78 -7.71
C GLY A 139 0.84 -7.24 -8.54
N SER A 140 0.60 -6.26 -9.40
CA SER A 140 1.63 -5.66 -10.26
C SER A 140 2.55 -4.72 -9.49
N ASN A 141 1.98 -4.05 -8.49
CA ASN A 141 2.71 -3.29 -7.47
C ASN A 141 2.49 -3.98 -6.13
N ILE A 142 3.57 -4.44 -5.50
CA ILE A 142 3.46 -5.30 -4.33
C ILE A 142 4.65 -5.15 -3.38
N MET A 143 4.34 -5.17 -2.08
CA MET A 143 5.29 -5.29 -0.99
C MET A 143 4.87 -6.49 -0.14
N LYS A 144 5.78 -7.43 0.08
CA LYS A 144 5.54 -8.65 0.86
C LYS A 144 6.59 -8.83 1.95
N ILE A 145 6.16 -9.35 3.09
CA ILE A 145 7.01 -9.88 4.14
C ILE A 145 6.74 -11.38 4.22
N GLU A 146 7.70 -12.19 3.78
CA GLU A 146 7.65 -13.65 3.78
C GLU A 146 8.40 -14.17 5.02
N VAL A 147 7.68 -14.40 6.12
CA VAL A 147 8.29 -14.65 7.44
C VAL A 147 9.12 -15.94 7.46
N GLN A 148 8.60 -17.02 6.88
CA GLN A 148 9.30 -18.32 6.86
C GLN A 148 10.63 -18.26 6.09
N GLN A 149 10.70 -17.41 5.07
CA GLN A 149 11.90 -17.22 4.25
C GLN A 149 12.82 -16.11 4.82
N GLY A 150 12.35 -15.33 5.79
CA GLY A 150 13.05 -14.13 6.26
C GLY A 150 13.26 -13.09 5.16
N LYS A 151 12.33 -12.99 4.21
CA LYS A 151 12.48 -12.18 2.98
C LYS A 151 11.47 -11.05 2.94
N ILE A 152 11.93 -9.86 2.55
CA ILE A 152 11.07 -8.74 2.17
C ILE A 152 11.17 -8.59 0.65
N PHE A 153 10.03 -8.65 -0.02
CA PHE A 153 9.92 -8.50 -1.47
C PHE A 153 9.24 -7.17 -1.81
N ILE A 154 9.85 -6.37 -2.68
CA ILE A 154 9.28 -5.11 -3.16
C ILE A 154 9.35 -5.11 -4.68
N GLN A 155 8.20 -4.98 -5.34
CA GLN A 155 8.08 -4.91 -6.79
C GLN A 155 7.16 -3.76 -7.18
N GLY A 156 7.61 -2.96 -8.14
CA GLY A 156 6.77 -2.02 -8.87
C GLY A 156 6.69 -2.45 -10.32
N ASN A 157 5.52 -2.29 -10.95
CA ASN A 157 5.29 -2.72 -12.33
C ASN A 157 6.28 -2.04 -13.30
N ILE A 158 6.57 -0.76 -13.08
CA ILE A 158 7.43 0.06 -13.94
C ILE A 158 8.74 0.42 -13.24
N LYS A 159 8.66 0.91 -12.00
CA LYS A 159 9.79 1.47 -11.27
C LYS A 159 9.54 1.41 -9.77
N VAL A 160 10.58 1.12 -9.00
CA VAL A 160 10.63 1.38 -7.56
C VAL A 160 11.57 2.57 -7.34
N VAL A 161 11.13 3.57 -6.59
CA VAL A 161 11.92 4.77 -6.25
C VAL A 161 12.12 4.79 -4.75
N VAL A 162 13.37 4.89 -4.30
CA VAL A 162 13.74 5.10 -2.91
C VAL A 162 14.45 6.44 -2.82
N GLU A 163 13.82 7.41 -2.16
CA GLU A 163 14.33 8.78 -2.03
C GLU A 163 14.45 9.13 -0.55
N ALA A 164 15.67 9.44 -0.12
CA ALA A 164 15.98 9.89 1.23
C ALA A 164 17.28 10.70 1.22
N PRO A 165 17.49 11.62 2.19
CA PRO A 165 18.78 12.31 2.34
C PRO A 165 19.97 11.35 2.54
N GLN A 166 19.73 10.19 3.16
CA GLN A 166 20.70 9.13 3.34
C GLN A 166 19.99 7.78 3.26
N ILE A 167 20.59 6.82 2.54
CA ILE A 167 20.12 5.43 2.45
C ILE A 167 21.26 4.54 2.92
N GLU A 168 21.02 3.76 3.96
CA GLU A 168 22.01 2.84 4.54
C GLU A 168 21.54 1.40 4.33
N LEU A 169 22.45 0.57 3.83
CA LEU A 169 22.27 -0.88 3.70
C LEU A 169 23.38 -1.52 4.54
N VAL A 170 23.01 -2.18 5.63
CA VAL A 170 23.93 -2.60 6.71
C VAL A 170 24.60 -3.96 6.47
N GLU A 171 25.48 -4.36 7.39
CA GLU A 171 26.31 -5.56 7.30
C GLU A 171 25.53 -6.88 7.17
N ASN A 172 26.20 -7.87 6.55
CA ASN A 172 25.76 -9.21 6.11
C ASN A 172 25.26 -9.35 4.66
N ALA A 173 25.33 -8.29 3.85
CA ALA A 173 25.23 -8.43 2.39
C ALA A 173 26.48 -9.17 1.86
N THR A 174 26.30 -10.36 1.27
CA THR A 174 27.42 -11.14 0.70
C THR A 174 28.05 -10.48 -0.53
N HIS A 175 27.37 -9.51 -1.14
CA HIS A 175 27.88 -8.73 -2.26
C HIS A 175 27.85 -7.24 -1.90
N PRO A 176 28.98 -6.53 -2.02
CA PRO A 176 29.00 -5.09 -1.83
C PRO A 176 28.14 -4.42 -2.90
N VAL A 177 27.33 -3.43 -2.49
CA VAL A 177 26.73 -2.51 -3.45
C VAL A 177 27.88 -1.70 -4.04
N VAL A 178 28.00 -1.68 -5.37
CA VAL A 178 29.10 -0.99 -6.02
C VAL A 178 28.78 0.50 -6.12
N PHE A 179 29.58 1.32 -5.44
CA PHE A 179 29.59 2.78 -5.61
C PHE A 179 29.91 3.11 -7.06
N GLY A 180 28.87 3.49 -7.81
CA GLY A 180 28.99 3.72 -9.25
C GLY A 180 30.06 4.75 -9.57
N ASP A 181 30.13 5.82 -8.79
CA ASP A 181 31.08 6.92 -8.99
C ASP A 181 32.51 6.54 -8.54
N GLU A 182 32.67 5.80 -7.42
CA GLU A 182 33.99 5.33 -7.00
C GLU A 182 34.55 4.23 -7.92
N LEU A 183 33.72 3.30 -8.38
CA LEU A 183 34.11 2.32 -9.38
C LEU A 183 34.49 3.02 -10.69
N MET A 184 33.70 4.01 -11.11
CA MET A 184 33.99 4.81 -12.29
C MET A 184 35.34 5.53 -12.16
N ASN A 185 35.62 6.12 -11.00
CA ASN A 185 36.90 6.76 -10.72
C ASN A 185 38.06 5.75 -10.75
N TYR A 186 37.90 4.59 -10.07
CA TYR A 186 38.90 3.53 -10.06
C TYR A 186 39.23 3.02 -11.47
N LEU A 187 38.20 2.72 -12.26
CA LEU A 187 38.39 2.23 -13.62
C LEU A 187 38.96 3.31 -14.56
N THR A 188 38.58 4.57 -14.36
CA THR A 188 39.17 5.70 -15.12
C THR A 188 40.66 5.87 -14.80
N GLN A 189 41.06 5.69 -13.54
CA GLN A 189 42.48 5.68 -13.16
C GLN A 189 43.23 4.51 -13.81
N LEU A 190 42.63 3.32 -13.85
CA LEU A 190 43.22 2.15 -14.49
C LEU A 190 43.43 2.37 -15.99
N VAL A 191 42.44 2.92 -16.70
CA VAL A 191 42.55 3.28 -18.12
C VAL A 191 43.66 4.30 -18.34
N THR A 192 43.78 5.30 -17.46
CA THR A 192 44.83 6.32 -17.53
C THR A 192 46.23 5.71 -17.33
N LEU A 193 46.39 4.84 -16.33
CA LEU A 193 47.62 4.09 -16.08
C LEU A 193 48.00 3.21 -17.27
N TYR A 194 47.04 2.53 -17.87
CA TYR A 194 47.29 1.72 -19.06
C TYR A 194 47.73 2.57 -20.25
N ASN A 195 47.03 3.68 -20.52
CA ASN A 195 47.35 4.56 -21.65
C ASN A 195 48.69 5.29 -21.48
N SER A 196 49.14 5.47 -20.24
CA SER A 196 50.46 6.06 -19.94
C SER A 196 51.55 5.00 -19.70
N HIS A 197 51.19 3.72 -19.73
CA HIS A 197 52.15 2.64 -19.55
C HIS A 197 53.06 2.52 -20.77
N LEU A 198 54.35 2.35 -20.50
CA LEU A 198 55.40 2.09 -21.49
C LEU A 198 56.12 0.80 -21.12
N HIS A 199 56.40 -0.05 -22.11
CA HIS A 199 57.30 -1.19 -21.91
C HIS A 199 58.76 -0.71 -21.92
N PRO A 200 59.61 -1.12 -20.96
CA PRO A 200 61.05 -0.98 -21.10
C PRO A 200 61.49 -1.71 -22.37
N GLY A 201 62.22 -1.02 -23.26
CA GLY A 201 62.62 -1.61 -24.53
C GLY A 201 63.45 -2.88 -24.33
N GLU A 202 62.91 -4.02 -24.71
CA GLU A 202 63.72 -5.23 -24.90
C GLU A 202 64.67 -4.98 -26.08
N MET A 203 65.97 -5.17 -25.87
CA MET A 203 66.94 -5.04 -26.96
C MET A 203 66.88 -6.29 -27.83
N ALA A 204 66.59 -6.14 -29.12
CA ALA A 204 66.75 -7.25 -30.06
C ALA A 204 68.23 -7.61 -30.14
N LEU A 205 68.55 -8.87 -29.82
CA LEU A 205 69.91 -9.40 -29.74
C LEU A 205 70.84 -8.65 -28.76
N GLY A 206 70.32 -7.84 -27.84
CA GLY A 206 71.11 -7.13 -26.83
C GLY A 206 71.95 -5.94 -27.33
N VAL A 207 71.84 -5.56 -28.61
CA VAL A 207 72.71 -4.52 -29.22
C VAL A 207 71.95 -3.48 -30.06
N PHE A 208 70.74 -3.78 -30.53
CA PHE A 208 69.98 -2.85 -31.37
C PHE A 208 68.61 -2.49 -30.75
N PRO A 209 68.23 -1.21 -30.75
CA PRO A 209 66.88 -0.81 -30.37
C PRO A 209 65.88 -1.35 -31.41
N VAL A 210 64.90 -2.14 -30.97
CA VAL A 210 63.74 -2.48 -31.81
C VAL A 210 62.95 -1.19 -32.08
N ALA A 211 62.50 -1.00 -33.32
CA ALA A 211 61.64 0.13 -33.67
C ALA A 211 60.45 0.19 -32.70
N PRO A 212 60.08 1.38 -32.17
CA PRO A 212 58.94 1.50 -31.28
C PRO A 212 57.70 0.89 -31.93
N ALA A 213 57.02 -0.02 -31.22
CA ALA A 213 55.74 -0.53 -31.69
C ALA A 213 54.79 0.65 -31.96
N PRO A 214 53.98 0.62 -33.03
CA PRO A 214 53.03 1.68 -33.32
C PRO A 214 52.15 1.92 -32.08
N PRO A 215 51.95 3.19 -31.66
CA PRO A 215 51.21 3.49 -30.44
C PRO A 215 49.81 2.91 -30.54
N VAL A 216 49.44 2.09 -29.56
CA VAL A 216 48.10 1.52 -29.45
C VAL A 216 47.13 2.70 -29.25
N PRO A 217 45.98 2.73 -29.94
CA PRO A 217 44.97 3.76 -29.71
C PRO A 217 44.62 3.81 -28.22
N PRO A 218 44.59 5.00 -27.60
CA PRO A 218 44.29 5.12 -26.18
C PRO A 218 42.87 4.61 -25.93
N PHE A 219 42.71 3.80 -24.89
CA PHE A 219 41.39 3.41 -24.42
C PHE A 219 40.64 4.66 -23.97
N THR A 220 39.38 4.77 -24.39
CA THR A 220 38.52 5.89 -23.99
C THR A 220 38.18 5.80 -22.50
N PRO A 221 38.23 6.91 -21.75
CA PRO A 221 37.71 6.96 -20.40
C PRO A 221 36.27 6.48 -20.35
N LEU A 222 35.90 5.85 -19.25
CA LEU A 222 34.52 5.41 -19.05
C LEU A 222 33.63 6.63 -18.82
N THR A 223 32.42 6.59 -19.37
CA THR A 223 31.42 7.65 -19.24
C THR A 223 30.34 7.25 -18.23
N PRO A 224 29.67 8.21 -17.57
CA PRO A 224 28.59 7.92 -16.61
C PRO A 224 27.45 7.06 -17.19
N SER A 225 27.29 7.04 -18.52
CA SER A 225 26.34 6.17 -19.22
C SER A 225 26.62 4.66 -19.07
N LEU A 226 27.79 4.28 -18.56
CA LEU A 226 28.20 2.89 -18.31
C LEU A 226 27.92 2.42 -16.87
N ILE A 227 27.52 3.34 -15.98
CA ILE A 227 27.12 3.01 -14.61
C ILE A 227 25.69 2.45 -14.65
N SER A 228 25.42 1.45 -13.80
CA SER A 228 24.06 0.99 -13.58
C SER A 228 23.18 2.16 -13.13
N THR A 229 22.17 2.50 -13.93
CA THR A 229 21.17 3.51 -13.56
C THR A 229 20.17 3.00 -12.51
N LYS A 230 20.25 1.70 -12.17
CA LYS A 230 19.28 1.01 -11.31
C LYS A 230 19.67 0.97 -9.84
N VAL A 231 20.95 1.15 -9.51
CA VAL A 231 21.43 1.13 -8.11
C VAL A 231 22.49 2.22 -7.96
N LYS A 232 22.14 3.29 -7.24
CA LYS A 232 23.10 4.29 -6.79
C LYS A 232 23.42 4.00 -5.34
N SER A 233 24.69 3.78 -5.03
CA SER A 233 25.22 3.83 -3.68
C SER A 233 26.06 5.11 -3.58
N GLY A 234 26.02 5.76 -2.41
CA GLY A 234 26.51 7.12 -2.19
C GLY A 234 28.02 7.28 -2.17
#